data_AF-A0A522RFX6-F1
#
_entry.id   AF-A0A522RFX6-F1
#
_cell.length_a   1.000
_cell.length_b   1.000
_cell.length_c   1.000
_cell.angle_alpha   90.00
_cell.angle_beta   90.00
_cell.angle_gamma   90.00
#
_symmetry.space_group_name_H-M   'P 1'
#
loop_
_entity.id
_entity.type
_entity.pdbx_description
1 polymer ?
#
loop_
_entity_poly.entity_id
_entity_poly.type
_entity_poly.pdbx_seq_one_letter_code
_entity_poly.pdbx_strand_id
1 'polypeptide(L)'
;MTLRPRCALGIVAALALWCGLVFLPQMVPGYDSVRQTVSEIGEMGSPARVPFAVVLCGFAACLLVFAWALRDVSLKLGRSTVIAWVTGSMAVSSVGVGIFAFPHPLHNVFGMSEFIGYQAPWVLALTWRRAEKVGTLVKFSWIMAVLVWCTIVANLGVLDWHGALQNLER
;
A
#
# COMPACT_ATOMS: atom_id res chain seq x y z
N MET A 1 -17.88 5.60 16.17
CA MET A 1 -16.56 5.39 16.82
C MET A 1 -15.93 6.73 17.16
N THR A 2 -15.24 6.83 18.30
CA THR A 2 -14.43 8.02 18.63
C THR A 2 -13.19 8.10 17.73
N LEU A 3 -12.41 9.19 17.80
CA LEU A 3 -11.27 9.41 16.92
C LEU A 3 -10.14 8.37 17.13
N ARG A 4 -9.79 8.10 18.39
CA ARG A 4 -8.70 7.19 18.77
C ARG A 4 -8.80 5.78 18.16
N PRO A 5 -9.93 5.05 18.25
CA PRO A 5 -10.04 3.71 17.68
C PRO A 5 -10.00 3.73 16.14
N ARG A 6 -10.49 4.79 15.48
CA ARG A 6 -10.37 4.92 14.02
C ARG A 6 -8.91 5.14 13.60
N CYS A 7 -8.13 5.91 14.36
CA CYS A 7 -6.69 6.01 14.13
C CYS A 7 -5.95 4.67 14.33
N ALA A 8 -6.35 3.88 15.33
CA ALA A 8 -5.75 2.58 15.61
C ALA A 8 -5.94 1.58 14.45
N LEU A 9 -6.99 1.72 13.63
CA LEU A 9 -7.20 0.86 12.47
C LEU A 9 -6.11 1.00 11.41
N GLY A 10 -5.34 2.10 11.37
CA GLY A 10 -4.15 2.17 10.51
C GLY A 10 -3.07 1.16 10.92
N ILE A 11 -2.88 0.96 12.24
CA ILE A 11 -1.96 -0.04 12.77
C ILE A 11 -2.50 -1.45 12.50
N VAL A 12 -3.79 -1.67 12.73
CA VAL A 12 -4.45 -2.96 12.44
C VAL A 12 -4.30 -3.33 10.96
N ALA A 13 -4.50 -2.36 10.05
CA ALA A 13 -4.32 -2.57 8.62
C ALA A 13 -2.89 -3.00 8.30
N ALA A 14 -1.89 -2.30 8.83
CA ALA A 14 -0.49 -2.65 8.63
C ALA A 14 -0.16 -4.07 9.14
N LEU A 15 -0.64 -4.43 10.33
CA LEU A 15 -0.46 -5.76 10.89
C LEU A 15 -1.15 -6.84 10.05
N ALA A 16 -2.40 -6.59 9.61
CA ALA A 16 -3.14 -7.52 8.76
C ALA A 16 -2.40 -7.78 7.44
N LEU A 17 -1.89 -6.72 6.81
CA LEU A 17 -1.10 -6.83 5.58
C LEU A 17 0.19 -7.62 5.82
N TRP A 18 0.96 -7.30 6.87
CA TRP A 18 2.19 -8.03 7.22
C TRP A 18 1.93 -9.50 7.50
N CYS A 19 0.89 -9.83 8.28
CA CYS A 19 0.49 -11.21 8.51
C CYS A 19 0.14 -11.90 7.19
N GLY A 20 -0.60 -11.24 6.30
CA GLY A 20 -0.91 -11.76 4.97
C GLY A 20 0.35 -12.09 4.16
N LEU A 21 1.30 -11.16 4.11
CA LEU A 21 2.57 -11.31 3.38
C LEU A 21 3.46 -12.43 3.93
N VAL A 22 3.36 -12.76 5.23
CA VAL A 22 4.17 -13.82 5.85
C VAL A 22 3.48 -15.18 5.75
N PHE A 23 2.18 -15.25 6.03
CA PHE A 23 1.47 -16.52 6.19
C PHE A 23 0.83 -17.05 4.91
N LEU A 24 0.31 -16.18 4.03
CA LEU A 24 -0.37 -16.64 2.81
C LEU A 24 0.56 -17.34 1.81
N PRO A 25 1.84 -16.93 1.62
CA PRO A 25 2.79 -17.67 0.81
C PRO A 25 2.93 -19.15 1.20
N GLN A 26 2.83 -19.46 2.49
CA GLN A 26 2.98 -20.83 3.01
C GLN A 26 1.86 -21.77 2.53
N MET A 27 0.75 -21.21 2.03
CA MET A 27 -0.36 -21.97 1.48
C MET A 27 -0.16 -22.31 0.00
N VAL A 28 0.80 -21.69 -0.69
CA VAL A 28 1.01 -21.82 -2.14
C VAL A 28 2.22 -22.73 -2.39
N PRO A 29 2.01 -23.97 -2.90
CA PRO A 29 3.11 -24.90 -3.13
C PRO A 29 4.12 -24.34 -4.14
N GLY A 30 5.41 -24.33 -3.76
CA GLY A 30 6.49 -23.86 -4.62
C GLY A 30 6.63 -22.34 -4.72
N TYR A 31 5.90 -21.57 -3.91
CA TYR A 31 6.03 -20.11 -3.91
C TYR A 31 7.42 -19.66 -3.45
N ASP A 32 8.06 -18.79 -4.23
CA ASP A 32 9.36 -18.20 -3.93
C ASP A 32 9.23 -16.67 -3.85
N SER A 33 9.33 -16.11 -2.64
CA SER A 33 9.22 -14.66 -2.39
C SER A 33 10.29 -13.79 -3.08
N VAL A 34 11.36 -14.40 -3.62
CA VAL A 34 12.42 -13.70 -4.36
C VAL A 34 12.10 -13.65 -5.85
N ARG A 35 11.49 -14.72 -6.38
CA ARG A 35 11.23 -14.87 -7.83
C ARG A 35 9.81 -14.50 -8.23
N GLN A 36 8.88 -14.58 -7.28
CA GLN A 36 7.46 -14.35 -7.49
C GLN A 36 6.99 -13.10 -6.77
N THR A 37 5.98 -12.49 -7.36
CA THR A 37 5.30 -11.30 -6.89
C THR A 37 4.26 -11.66 -5.83
N VAL A 38 3.99 -10.71 -4.94
CA VAL A 38 2.94 -10.85 -3.91
C VAL A 38 1.55 -11.14 -4.54
N SER A 39 1.28 -10.60 -5.72
CA SER A 39 0.03 -10.85 -6.46
C SER A 39 -0.16 -12.30 -6.87
N GLU A 40 0.90 -13.06 -7.11
CA GLU A 40 0.84 -14.48 -7.48
C GLU A 40 0.38 -15.35 -6.31
N ILE A 41 0.48 -14.88 -5.06
CA ILE A 41 -0.12 -15.57 -3.90
C ILE A 41 -1.64 -15.72 -4.11
N GLY A 42 -2.28 -14.67 -4.62
CA GLY A 42 -3.73 -14.59 -4.76
C GLY A 42 -4.26 -14.90 -6.17
N GLU A 43 -3.44 -15.46 -7.06
CA GLU A 43 -3.81 -15.64 -8.46
C GLU A 43 -4.96 -16.64 -8.68
N MET A 44 -5.56 -16.59 -9.88
CA MET A 44 -6.61 -17.54 -10.25
C MET A 44 -6.08 -18.98 -10.22
N GLY A 45 -6.71 -19.81 -9.39
CA GLY A 45 -6.31 -21.22 -9.19
C GLY A 45 -5.44 -21.44 -7.95
N SER A 46 -4.91 -20.37 -7.34
CA SER A 46 -4.16 -20.48 -6.09
C SER A 46 -5.06 -20.91 -4.91
N PRO A 47 -4.61 -21.83 -4.04
CA PRO A 47 -5.30 -22.17 -2.81
C PRO A 47 -5.43 -20.98 -1.84
N ALA A 48 -4.56 -19.97 -1.96
CA ALA A 48 -4.58 -18.77 -1.13
C ALA A 48 -5.43 -17.64 -1.72
N ARG A 49 -6.08 -17.82 -2.88
CA ARG A 49 -6.88 -16.79 -3.56
C ARG A 49 -7.91 -16.12 -2.65
N VAL A 50 -8.78 -16.90 -2.02
CA VAL A 50 -9.84 -16.37 -1.15
C VAL A 50 -9.26 -15.73 0.12
N PRO A 51 -8.34 -16.39 0.86
CA PRO A 51 -7.65 -15.76 1.98
C PRO A 51 -6.98 -14.42 1.61
N PHE A 52 -6.31 -14.35 0.47
CA PHE A 52 -5.64 -13.15 -0.02
C PHE A 52 -6.63 -12.01 -0.28
N ALA A 53 -7.74 -12.30 -0.97
CA ALA A 53 -8.81 -11.32 -1.20
C ALA A 53 -9.42 -10.83 0.12
N VAL A 54 -9.64 -11.71 1.10
CA VAL A 54 -10.16 -11.35 2.42
C VAL A 54 -9.20 -10.41 3.16
N VAL A 55 -7.90 -10.71 3.15
CA VAL A 55 -6.88 -9.85 3.76
C VAL A 55 -6.87 -8.46 3.10
N LEU A 56 -6.86 -8.38 1.76
CA LEU A 56 -6.86 -7.10 1.05
C LEU A 56 -8.13 -6.28 1.28
N CYS A 57 -9.31 -6.91 1.26
CA CYS A 57 -10.57 -6.24 1.57
C CYS A 57 -10.62 -5.77 3.03
N GLY A 58 -10.14 -6.57 3.98
CA GLY A 58 -10.04 -6.20 5.39
C GLY A 58 -9.06 -5.06 5.63
N PHE A 59 -7.89 -5.12 4.98
CA PHE A 59 -6.90 -4.04 4.95
C PHE A 59 -7.51 -2.74 4.44
N ALA A 60 -8.19 -2.79 3.30
CA ALA A 60 -8.83 -1.63 2.69
C ALA A 60 -9.94 -1.03 3.56
N ALA A 61 -10.79 -1.86 4.18
CA ALA A 61 -11.81 -1.39 5.09
C ALA A 61 -11.20 -0.65 6.29
N CYS A 62 -10.15 -1.22 6.90
CA CYS A 62 -9.41 -0.55 7.98
C CYS A 62 -8.80 0.77 7.51
N LEU A 63 -8.23 0.79 6.30
CA LEU A 63 -7.57 1.96 5.73
C LEU A 63 -8.57 3.08 5.39
N LEU A 64 -9.77 2.77 4.92
CA LEU A 64 -10.84 3.76 4.70
C LEU A 64 -11.27 4.44 6.01
N VAL A 65 -11.43 3.66 7.08
CA VAL A 65 -11.79 4.23 8.39
C VAL A 65 -10.64 5.06 8.95
N PHE A 66 -9.40 4.63 8.75
CA PHE A 66 -8.21 5.40 9.09
C PHE A 66 -8.10 6.70 8.29
N ALA A 67 -8.36 6.67 6.98
CA ALA A 67 -8.39 7.84 6.11
C ALA A 67 -9.45 8.86 6.58
N TRP A 68 -10.63 8.38 7.00
CA TRP A 68 -11.63 9.25 7.61
C TRP A 68 -11.12 9.88 8.92
N ALA A 69 -10.43 9.12 9.77
CA ALA A 69 -9.80 9.69 10.97
C ALA A 69 -8.76 10.77 10.60
N LEU A 70 -7.92 10.53 9.58
CA LEU A 70 -6.95 11.49 9.08
C LEU A 70 -7.61 12.78 8.60
N ARG A 71 -8.76 12.70 7.91
CA ARG A 71 -9.54 13.87 7.51
C ARG A 71 -9.97 14.68 8.74
N ASP A 72 -10.53 14.03 9.74
CA ASP A 72 -11.00 14.70 10.96
C ASP A 72 -9.84 15.33 11.75
N VAL A 73 -8.67 14.66 11.83
CA VAL A 73 -7.47 15.23 12.44
C VAL A 73 -6.97 16.44 11.66
N SER A 74 -6.92 16.33 10.32
CA SER A 74 -6.49 17.43 9.44
C SER A 74 -7.34 18.68 9.68
N LEU A 75 -8.66 18.53 9.72
CA LEU A 75 -9.59 19.63 9.98
C LEU A 75 -9.38 20.24 11.37
N LYS A 76 -9.21 19.41 12.42
CA LYS A 76 -8.93 19.89 13.78
C LYS A 76 -7.61 20.64 13.91
N LEU A 77 -6.61 20.30 13.10
CA LEU A 77 -5.30 20.97 13.08
C LEU A 77 -5.26 22.17 12.11
N GLY A 78 -6.35 22.46 11.40
CA GLY A 78 -6.39 23.50 10.36
C GLY A 78 -5.43 23.19 9.20
N ARG A 79 -5.30 21.91 8.82
CA ARG A 79 -4.39 21.43 7.76
C ARG A 79 -5.16 20.82 6.60
N SER A 80 -4.46 20.69 5.47
CA SER A 80 -4.99 20.08 4.26
C SER A 80 -5.44 18.64 4.52
N THR A 81 -6.61 18.29 3.99
CA THR A 81 -7.20 16.94 4.05
C THR A 81 -6.73 16.04 2.92
N VAL A 82 -5.84 16.51 2.03
CA VAL A 82 -5.35 15.75 0.87
C VAL A 82 -4.75 14.39 1.28
N ILE A 83 -4.07 14.33 2.42
CA ILE A 83 -3.54 13.06 2.95
C ILE A 83 -4.62 11.99 3.16
N ALA A 84 -5.83 12.39 3.58
CA ALA A 84 -6.94 11.46 3.76
C ALA A 84 -7.41 10.90 2.41
N TRP A 85 -7.47 11.73 1.38
CA TRP A 85 -7.88 11.30 0.04
C TRP A 85 -6.87 10.35 -0.60
N VAL A 86 -5.58 10.67 -0.49
CA VAL A 86 -4.50 9.81 -1.00
C VAL A 86 -4.45 8.47 -0.25
N THR A 87 -4.68 8.49 1.07
CA THR A 87 -4.78 7.25 1.85
C THR A 87 -6.03 6.45 1.48
N GLY A 88 -7.15 7.13 1.24
CA GLY A 88 -8.41 6.50 0.84
C GLY A 88 -8.36 5.89 -0.55
N SER A 89 -7.64 6.49 -1.51
CA SER A 89 -7.50 5.93 -2.85
C SER A 89 -6.76 4.59 -2.83
N MET A 90 -5.74 4.44 -1.97
CA MET A 90 -5.06 3.16 -1.74
C MET A 90 -6.06 2.05 -1.39
N ALA A 91 -7.04 2.35 -0.54
CA ALA A 91 -8.02 1.34 -0.14
C ALA A 91 -8.87 0.87 -1.33
N VAL A 92 -9.28 1.80 -2.21
CA VAL A 92 -10.01 1.45 -3.44
C VAL A 92 -9.15 0.58 -4.35
N SER A 93 -7.87 0.94 -4.52
CA SER A 93 -6.91 0.14 -5.28
C SER A 93 -6.78 -1.27 -4.73
N SER A 94 -6.56 -1.42 -3.42
CA SER A 94 -6.38 -2.74 -2.80
C SER A 94 -7.64 -3.60 -2.83
N VAL A 95 -8.84 -3.02 -2.75
CA VAL A 95 -10.10 -3.76 -3.00
C VAL A 95 -10.13 -4.26 -4.44
N GLY A 96 -9.77 -3.41 -5.40
CA GLY A 96 -9.71 -3.79 -6.81
C GLY A 96 -8.76 -4.96 -7.06
N VAL A 97 -7.55 -4.92 -6.49
CA VAL A 97 -6.57 -6.03 -6.54
C VAL A 97 -7.14 -7.30 -5.91
N GLY A 98 -7.82 -7.20 -4.76
CA GLY A 98 -8.42 -8.35 -4.08
C GLY A 98 -9.60 -8.98 -4.81
N ILE A 99 -10.44 -8.18 -5.49
CA ILE A 99 -11.59 -8.67 -6.26
C ILE A 99 -11.14 -9.26 -7.60
N PHE A 100 -10.28 -8.56 -8.31
CA PHE A 100 -9.79 -8.97 -9.63
C PHE A 100 -8.46 -9.70 -9.47
N ALA A 101 -8.51 -11.01 -9.26
CA ALA A 101 -7.30 -11.83 -9.17
C ALA A 101 -6.51 -11.85 -10.49
N PHE A 102 -5.18 -11.90 -10.40
CA PHE A 102 -4.30 -12.10 -11.56
C PHE A 102 -4.66 -13.41 -12.30
N PRO A 103 -4.61 -13.47 -13.65
CA PRO A 103 -4.21 -12.43 -14.62
C PRO A 103 -5.32 -11.50 -15.12
N HIS A 104 -6.41 -11.29 -14.38
CA HIS A 104 -7.50 -10.40 -14.85
C HIS A 104 -6.97 -9.00 -15.20
N PRO A 105 -7.33 -8.37 -16.34
CA PRO A 105 -6.73 -7.11 -16.78
C PRO A 105 -6.85 -5.96 -15.76
N LEU A 106 -7.99 -5.89 -15.06
CA LEU A 106 -8.19 -4.88 -14.01
C LEU A 106 -7.28 -5.07 -12.80
N HIS A 107 -6.72 -6.27 -12.56
CA HIS A 107 -5.75 -6.50 -11.48
C HIS A 107 -4.57 -5.53 -11.61
N ASN A 108 -3.98 -5.44 -12.80
CA ASN A 108 -2.85 -4.57 -13.07
C ASN A 108 -3.24 -3.09 -13.06
N VAL A 109 -4.44 -2.75 -13.53
CA VAL A 109 -4.95 -1.37 -13.46
C VAL A 109 -5.06 -0.90 -12.00
N PHE A 110 -5.66 -1.72 -11.15
CA PHE A 110 -5.78 -1.40 -9.73
C PHE A 110 -4.42 -1.46 -9.02
N GLY A 111 -3.57 -2.44 -9.33
CA GLY A 111 -2.21 -2.53 -8.80
C GLY A 111 -1.36 -1.29 -9.15
N MET A 112 -1.42 -0.81 -10.39
CA MET A 112 -0.77 0.45 -10.76
C MET A 112 -1.39 1.66 -10.06
N SER A 113 -2.70 1.66 -9.80
CA SER A 113 -3.33 2.79 -9.10
C SER A 113 -2.86 2.93 -7.64
N GLU A 114 -2.29 1.88 -7.04
CA GLU A 114 -1.68 1.93 -5.70
C GLU A 114 -0.51 2.91 -5.61
N PHE A 115 0.13 3.27 -6.74
CA PHE A 115 1.16 4.32 -6.78
C PHE A 115 0.67 5.66 -6.21
N ILE A 116 -0.63 5.96 -6.33
CA ILE A 116 -1.23 7.15 -5.71
C ILE A 116 -1.14 7.01 -4.18
N GLY A 117 -1.57 5.88 -3.64
CA GLY A 117 -1.52 5.57 -2.20
C GLY A 117 -0.11 5.61 -1.61
N TYR A 118 0.87 5.12 -2.36
CA TYR A 118 2.29 5.16 -1.97
C TYR A 118 2.84 6.58 -1.77
N GLN A 119 2.15 7.62 -2.27
CA GLN A 119 2.52 9.01 -2.01
C GLN A 119 2.06 9.54 -0.65
N ALA A 120 1.27 8.78 0.13
CA ALA A 120 0.72 9.23 1.40
C ALA A 120 1.81 9.77 2.38
N PRO A 121 2.97 9.11 2.59
CA PRO A 121 4.02 9.64 3.47
C PRO A 121 4.56 10.99 2.98
N TRP A 122 4.80 11.14 1.68
CA TRP A 122 5.24 12.39 1.05
C TRP A 122 4.20 13.51 1.26
N VAL A 123 2.93 13.22 0.99
CA VAL A 123 1.82 14.18 1.12
C VAL A 123 1.64 14.62 2.56
N LEU A 124 1.72 13.70 3.54
CA LEU A 124 1.65 14.06 4.96
C LEU A 124 2.80 14.99 5.33
N ALA A 125 4.02 14.59 4.99
CA ALA A 125 5.22 15.36 5.33
C ALA A 125 5.14 16.79 4.76
N LEU A 126 4.72 16.95 3.50
CA LEU A 126 4.58 18.26 2.86
C LEU A 126 3.45 19.11 3.47
N THR A 127 2.28 18.53 3.68
CA THR A 127 1.09 19.28 4.10
C THR A 127 1.11 19.62 5.59
N TRP A 128 1.80 18.83 6.42
CA TRP A 128 1.86 18.99 7.87
C TRP A 128 3.20 19.50 8.39
N ARG A 129 4.21 19.78 7.54
CA ARG A 129 5.56 20.23 7.96
C ARG A 129 5.62 21.45 8.89
N ARG A 130 4.59 22.31 8.87
CA ARG A 130 4.51 23.53 9.70
C ARG A 130 3.71 23.34 10.98
N ALA A 131 3.25 22.13 11.28
CA ALA A 131 2.49 21.85 12.50
C ALA A 131 3.45 21.35 13.59
N GLU A 132 3.76 22.22 14.55
CA GLU A 132 4.75 21.95 15.61
C GLU A 132 4.43 20.69 16.42
N LYS A 133 3.14 20.46 16.72
CA LYS A 133 2.65 19.31 17.51
C LYS A 133 2.89 17.94 16.86
N VAL A 134 3.24 17.88 15.57
CA VAL A 134 3.38 16.64 14.80
C VAL A 134 4.77 16.51 14.16
N GLY A 135 5.76 17.25 14.64
CA GLY A 135 7.12 17.27 14.05
C GLY A 135 7.76 15.89 13.92
N THR A 136 7.61 15.01 14.92
CA THR A 136 8.11 13.62 14.86
C THR A 136 7.42 12.81 13.76
N LEU A 137 6.10 12.96 13.61
CA LEU A 137 5.35 12.28 12.56
C LEU A 137 5.79 12.74 11.17
N VAL A 138 6.02 14.04 10.99
CA VAL A 138 6.53 14.59 9.72
C VAL A 138 7.90 14.01 9.37
N LYS A 139 8.84 13.94 10.33
CA LYS A 139 10.15 13.33 10.11
C LYS A 139 10.05 11.87 9.73
N PHE A 140 9.22 11.11 10.45
CA PHE A 140 8.98 9.71 10.13
C PHE A 140 8.37 9.54 8.73
N SER A 141 7.40 10.37 8.37
CA SER A 141 6.79 10.35 7.03
C SER A 141 7.79 10.67 5.92
N TRP A 142 8.75 11.58 6.14
CA TRP A 142 9.86 11.81 5.19
C TRP A 142 10.74 10.57 4.99
N ILE A 143 11.09 9.89 6.08
CA ILE A 143 11.91 8.66 6.01
C ILE A 143 11.16 7.60 5.22
N MET A 144 9.90 7.35 5.56
CA MET A 144 9.07 6.36 4.86
C MET A 144 8.86 6.72 3.38
N ALA A 145 8.69 8.01 3.08
CA ALA A 145 8.62 8.54 1.72
C ALA A 145 9.86 8.16 0.89
N VAL A 146 11.05 8.39 1.44
CA VAL A 146 12.32 8.02 0.76
C VAL A 146 12.42 6.52 0.60
N LEU A 147 12.13 5.74 1.65
CA LEU A 147 12.19 4.28 1.60
C LEU A 147 11.27 3.69 0.52
N VAL A 148 10.04 4.15 0.42
CA VAL A 148 9.08 3.71 -0.61
C VAL A 148 9.63 3.95 -2.02
N TRP A 149 10.17 5.14 -2.28
CA TRP A 149 10.75 5.46 -3.58
C TRP A 149 12.01 4.66 -3.88
N CYS A 150 12.90 4.47 -2.90
CA CYS A 150 14.07 3.60 -3.04
C CYS A 150 13.66 2.17 -3.40
N THR A 151 12.63 1.63 -2.75
CA THR A 151 12.11 0.28 -3.06
C THR A 151 11.52 0.21 -4.45
N ILE A 152 10.73 1.21 -4.88
CA ILE A 152 10.19 1.27 -6.24
C ILE A 152 11.31 1.30 -7.28
N VAL A 153 12.29 2.17 -7.10
CA VAL A 153 13.44 2.31 -8.02
C VAL A 153 14.26 1.02 -8.05
N ALA A 154 14.53 0.40 -6.90
CA ALA A 154 15.24 -0.87 -6.83
C ALA A 154 14.48 -1.98 -7.57
N ASN A 155 13.16 -2.07 -7.37
CA ASN A 155 12.31 -3.05 -8.04
C ASN A 155 12.29 -2.86 -9.57
N LEU A 156 12.23 -1.61 -10.04
CA LEU A 156 12.32 -1.29 -11.47
C LEU A 156 13.73 -1.55 -12.04
N GLY A 157 14.78 -1.33 -11.24
CA GLY A 157 16.16 -1.58 -11.66
C GLY A 157 16.46 -3.05 -11.96
N VAL A 158 15.70 -3.99 -11.39
CA VAL A 158 15.80 -5.42 -11.72
C VAL A 158 15.46 -5.69 -13.20
N LEU A 159 14.61 -4.87 -13.82
CA LEU A 159 14.22 -5.02 -15.23
C LEU A 159 15.41 -4.85 -16.20
N ASP A 160 16.46 -4.13 -15.82
CA ASP A 160 17.68 -3.95 -16.63
C ASP A 160 18.91 -4.68 -16.07
N TRP A 161 18.75 -5.51 -15.03
CA TRP A 161 19.90 -6.15 -14.35
C TRP A 161 20.73 -7.06 -15.28
N HIS A 162 20.13 -7.56 -16.36
CA HIS A 162 20.80 -8.35 -17.39
C HIS A 162 21.06 -7.58 -18.70
N GLY A 163 20.94 -6.25 -18.67
CA GLY A 163 21.07 -5.40 -19.85
C GLY A 163 19.97 -5.64 -20.89
N ALA A 164 18.79 -6.14 -20.48
CA ALA A 164 17.70 -6.44 -21.39
C ALA A 164 17.22 -5.19 -22.15
N LEU A 165 17.22 -4.02 -21.50
CA LEU A 165 16.90 -2.76 -22.16
C LEU A 165 18.10 -2.28 -23.00
N GLN A 166 19.32 -2.45 -22.51
CA GLN A 166 20.56 -2.10 -23.25
C GLN A 166 20.75 -2.93 -24.52
N ASN A 167 20.25 -4.17 -24.54
CA ASN A 167 20.30 -5.06 -25.70
C ASN A 167 19.23 -4.72 -26.76
N LEU A 168 18.19 -3.95 -26.43
CA LEU A 168 17.23 -3.43 -27.40
C LEU A 168 17.77 -2.23 -28.20
N GLU A 169 18.85 -1.60 -27.72
CA GLU A 169 19.52 -0.49 -28.41
C GLU A 169 20.61 -0.96 -29.41
N ARG A 170 20.88 -2.27 -29.48
CA ARG A 170 21.85 -2.88 -30.40
C ARG A 170 21.15 -3.55 -31.59
#